data_AF-H1VMK5-F1
#
_entry.id   AF-H1VMK5-F1
#
_cell.length_a   1.000
_cell.length_b   1.000
_cell.length_c   1.000
_cell.angle_alpha   90.00
_cell.angle_beta   90.00
_cell.angle_gamma   90.00
#
_symmetry.space_group_name_H-M   'P 1'
#
loop_
_entity.id
_entity.type
_entity.pdbx_description
1 polymer ?
#
loop_
_entity_poly.entity_id
_entity_poly.type
_entity_poly.pdbx_seq_one_letter_code
_entity_poly.pdbx_strand_id
1 'polypeptide(L)'
;MFGPGRCQDRQMACNSKPANKVCADADAFCIQNVEDFWDINTRRTENDIRFLLPDPFLSSNFVAYLNRADIQAAIGASNNFTTASVQTSMAFSSTGDDSHTGELVTKSMASLLQQSVTVAPFTGDADYDSNMIGAQVVAANVGAANWAMAGFVNLSANSDGQIPGETKQADGFSFTRLYYAGHFSAFNQPEAALRIQERVIKDVDIATGMTPMAFGKNLFTKGPLESTFREGS
;
A
#
# COMPACT_ATOMS: atom_id res chain seq x y z
N MET A 1 -20.17 0.04 -4.10
CA MET A 1 -19.04 0.58 -4.88
C MET A 1 -19.47 1.28 -6.18
N PHE A 2 -20.02 0.55 -7.16
CA PHE A 2 -20.37 1.07 -8.50
C PHE A 2 -21.83 1.55 -8.64
N GLY A 3 -22.08 2.46 -9.59
CA GLY A 3 -23.42 2.91 -10.03
C GLY A 3 -23.83 4.31 -9.53
N PRO A 4 -24.97 4.84 -10.03
CA PRO A 4 -25.45 6.20 -9.77
C PRO A 4 -25.38 6.61 -8.30
N GLY A 5 -24.56 7.62 -8.01
CA GLY A 5 -24.43 8.22 -6.68
C GLY A 5 -23.74 7.35 -5.61
N ARG A 6 -23.09 6.25 -6.04
CA ARG A 6 -22.25 5.40 -5.17
C ARG A 6 -20.83 5.94 -5.09
N CYS A 7 -19.95 5.19 -4.40
CA CYS A 7 -18.60 5.61 -4.09
C CYS A 7 -17.83 6.10 -5.33
N GLN A 8 -17.80 5.32 -6.42
CA GLN A 8 -17.05 5.73 -7.62
C GLN A 8 -17.55 7.05 -8.21
N ASP A 9 -18.86 7.25 -8.35
CA ASP A 9 -19.44 8.49 -8.86
C ASP A 9 -19.11 9.70 -7.99
N ARG A 10 -19.11 9.51 -6.67
CA ARG A 10 -18.77 10.56 -5.71
C ARG A 10 -17.28 10.91 -5.76
N GLN A 11 -16.41 9.90 -5.88
CA GLN A 11 -14.98 10.11 -6.10
C GLN A 11 -14.71 10.85 -7.41
N MET A 12 -15.40 10.49 -8.51
CA MET A 12 -15.31 11.22 -9.77
C MET A 12 -15.79 12.67 -9.65
N ALA A 13 -16.88 12.90 -8.90
CA ALA A 13 -17.36 14.26 -8.63
C ALA A 13 -16.33 15.10 -7.86
N CYS A 14 -15.73 14.54 -6.80
CA CYS A 14 -14.62 15.17 -6.07
C CYS A 14 -13.44 15.48 -7.02
N ASN A 15 -12.92 14.48 -7.73
CA ASN A 15 -11.73 14.64 -8.58
C ASN A 15 -11.95 15.65 -9.73
N SER A 16 -13.16 15.72 -10.31
CA SER A 16 -13.45 16.64 -11.41
C SER A 16 -13.50 18.11 -11.00
N LYS A 17 -13.97 18.40 -9.78
CA LYS A 17 -14.03 19.74 -9.21
C LYS A 17 -13.80 19.67 -7.69
N PRO A 18 -12.53 19.56 -7.27
CA PRO A 18 -12.20 19.31 -5.87
C PRO A 18 -12.67 20.47 -4.99
N ALA A 19 -13.47 20.13 -3.99
CA ALA A 19 -13.97 21.05 -2.99
C ALA A 19 -14.19 20.28 -1.69
N ASN A 20 -13.69 20.81 -0.58
CA ASN A 20 -13.64 20.13 0.72
C ASN A 20 -14.93 19.39 1.08
N LYS A 21 -16.09 20.05 0.94
CA LYS A 21 -17.39 19.45 1.25
C LYS A 21 -17.74 18.26 0.33
N VAL A 22 -17.49 18.39 -0.97
CA VAL A 22 -17.81 17.35 -1.97
C VAL A 22 -16.92 16.13 -1.74
N CYS A 23 -15.64 16.36 -1.48
CA CYS A 23 -14.67 15.31 -1.24
C CYS A 23 -14.90 14.64 0.13
N ALA A 24 -15.18 15.39 1.18
CA ALA A 24 -15.52 14.82 2.50
C ALA A 24 -16.80 13.98 2.45
N ASP A 25 -17.81 14.41 1.67
CA ASP A 25 -19.04 13.63 1.46
C ASP A 25 -18.81 12.37 0.60
N ALA A 26 -17.82 12.41 -0.30
CA ALA A 26 -17.42 11.26 -1.09
C ALA A 26 -16.69 10.22 -0.24
N ASP A 27 -15.69 10.69 0.50
CA ASP A 27 -14.86 9.95 1.45
C ASP A 27 -15.73 9.22 2.47
N ALA A 28 -16.54 9.96 3.24
CA ALA A 28 -17.42 9.39 4.25
C ALA A 28 -18.41 8.36 3.68
N PHE A 29 -18.90 8.55 2.44
CA PHE A 29 -19.76 7.57 1.80
C PHE A 29 -18.99 6.31 1.41
N CYS A 30 -17.78 6.46 0.87
CA CYS A 30 -16.92 5.34 0.48
C CYS A 30 -16.53 4.50 1.68
N ILE A 31 -16.05 5.11 2.77
CA ILE A 31 -15.71 4.44 4.03
C ILE A 31 -16.89 3.57 4.49
N GLN A 32 -18.05 4.19 4.71
CA GLN A 32 -19.24 3.50 5.27
C GLN A 32 -19.81 2.38 4.40
N ASN A 33 -19.59 2.40 3.08
CA ASN A 33 -20.26 1.51 2.13
C ASN A 33 -19.32 0.59 1.35
N VAL A 34 -18.01 0.75 1.54
CA VAL A 34 -16.98 -0.02 0.85
C VAL A 34 -15.97 -0.51 1.89
N GLU A 35 -15.25 0.39 2.54
CA GLU A 35 -14.17 0.08 3.50
C GLU A 35 -14.69 -0.73 4.70
N ASP A 36 -15.64 -0.16 5.46
CA ASP A 36 -16.20 -0.75 6.69
C ASP A 36 -16.96 -2.08 6.48
N PHE A 37 -17.13 -2.53 5.23
CA PHE A 37 -17.97 -3.68 4.91
C PHE A 37 -17.52 -4.96 5.63
N TRP A 38 -16.22 -5.25 5.66
CA TRP A 38 -15.71 -6.48 6.29
C TRP A 38 -15.87 -6.42 7.80
N ASP A 39 -15.50 -5.30 8.40
CA ASP A 39 -15.57 -5.04 9.82
C ASP A 39 -17.00 -5.17 10.36
N ILE A 40 -17.96 -4.56 9.67
CA ILE A 40 -19.37 -4.53 10.10
C ILE A 40 -20.08 -5.84 9.77
N ASN A 41 -20.01 -6.32 8.52
CA ASN A 41 -20.89 -7.38 8.05
C ASN A 41 -20.32 -8.78 8.26
N THR A 42 -19.00 -8.92 8.18
CA THR A 42 -18.33 -10.23 8.30
C THR A 42 -17.60 -10.40 9.63
N ARG A 43 -17.43 -9.31 10.39
CA ARG A 43 -16.69 -9.27 11.66
C ARG A 43 -15.23 -9.71 11.49
N ARG A 44 -14.64 -9.37 10.35
CA ARG A 44 -13.23 -9.58 10.02
C ARG A 44 -12.56 -8.23 9.89
N THR A 45 -11.30 -8.14 10.30
CA THR A 45 -10.52 -6.91 10.16
C THR A 45 -10.22 -6.65 8.69
N GLU A 46 -10.48 -5.43 8.23
CA GLU A 46 -10.09 -4.96 6.90
C GLU A 46 -8.56 -4.97 6.67
N ASN A 47 -7.77 -4.87 7.75
CA ASN A 47 -6.32 -4.94 7.65
C ASN A 47 -5.82 -6.33 7.25
N ASP A 48 -6.57 -7.38 7.57
CA ASP A 48 -6.23 -8.76 7.18
C ASP A 48 -7.50 -9.63 7.26
N ILE A 49 -8.10 -9.88 6.10
CA ILE A 49 -9.40 -10.56 5.99
C ILE A 49 -9.39 -11.98 6.54
N ARG A 50 -8.22 -12.56 6.86
CA ARG A 50 -8.11 -13.91 7.43
C ARG A 50 -8.49 -13.91 8.92
N PHE A 51 -8.38 -12.77 9.62
CA PHE A 51 -8.67 -12.67 11.05
C PHE A 51 -10.07 -12.10 11.34
N LEU A 52 -10.65 -12.53 12.45
CA LEU A 52 -11.89 -11.96 13.01
C LEU A 52 -11.55 -10.78 13.93
N LEU A 53 -12.50 -9.86 14.08
CA LEU A 53 -12.43 -8.79 15.08
C LEU A 53 -12.62 -9.35 16.50
N PRO A 54 -11.95 -8.76 17.53
CA PRO A 54 -10.99 -7.66 17.44
C PRO A 54 -9.68 -8.12 16.77
N ASP A 55 -9.07 -7.22 16.00
CA ASP A 55 -7.83 -7.49 15.26
C ASP A 55 -6.75 -8.05 16.22
N PRO A 56 -6.23 -9.27 15.99
CA PRO A 56 -5.20 -9.85 16.83
C PRO A 56 -3.83 -9.18 16.66
N PHE A 57 -3.65 -8.32 15.66
CA PHE A 57 -2.43 -7.57 15.36
C PHE A 57 -2.71 -6.05 15.44
N LEU A 58 -1.83 -5.16 15.91
CA LEU A 58 -0.59 -5.29 16.67
C LEU A 58 -0.90 -5.13 18.17
N SER A 59 -0.14 -5.79 19.05
CA SER A 59 -0.27 -5.58 20.50
C SER A 59 -0.08 -4.10 20.84
N SER A 60 -0.99 -3.53 21.63
CA SER A 60 -0.88 -2.16 22.13
C SER A 60 0.13 -1.99 23.26
N ASN A 61 0.86 -3.04 23.65
CA ASN A 61 1.83 -3.01 24.75
C ASN A 61 2.95 -1.97 24.55
N PHE A 62 3.31 -1.65 23.30
CA PHE A 62 4.32 -0.62 23.02
C PHE A 62 3.87 0.78 23.47
N VAL A 63 2.56 1.04 23.52
CA VAL A 63 2.01 2.31 24.03
C VAL A 63 2.36 2.48 25.50
N ALA A 64 2.22 1.42 26.30
CA ALA A 64 2.60 1.45 27.71
C ALA A 64 4.12 1.62 27.88
N TYR A 65 4.92 0.96 27.05
CA TYR A 65 6.37 1.11 27.04
C TYR A 65 6.81 2.55 26.73
N LEU A 66 6.27 3.16 25.67
CA LEU A 66 6.58 4.53 25.26
C LEU A 66 6.10 5.59 26.26
N ASN A 67 5.14 5.24 27.13
CA ASN A 67 4.63 6.11 28.19
C ASN A 67 5.34 5.93 29.54
N ARG A 68 6.38 5.11 29.62
CA ARG A 68 7.22 5.07 30.82
C ARG A 68 8.02 6.38 30.94
N ALA A 69 8.07 6.94 32.15
CA ALA A 69 8.77 8.19 32.42
C ALA A 69 10.27 8.14 32.05
N ASP A 70 10.94 7.01 32.31
CA ASP A 70 12.35 6.85 31.96
C ASP A 70 12.58 6.78 30.45
N ILE A 71 11.66 6.17 29.70
CA ILE A 71 11.70 6.13 28.23
C ILE A 71 11.42 7.51 27.65
N GLN A 72 10.39 8.22 28.11
CA GLN A 72 10.09 9.58 27.68
C GLN A 72 11.26 10.54 27.95
N ALA A 73 11.86 10.47 29.15
CA ALA A 73 13.03 11.27 29.48
C ALA A 73 14.24 10.94 28.58
N ALA A 74 14.45 9.66 28.26
CA ALA A 74 15.56 9.24 27.40
C ALA A 74 15.43 9.75 25.95
N ILE A 75 14.22 9.84 25.42
CA ILE A 75 13.96 10.32 24.04
C ILE A 75 13.59 11.80 23.97
N GLY A 76 13.50 12.51 25.11
CA GLY A 76 13.12 13.91 25.19
C GLY A 76 11.63 14.18 24.91
N ALA A 77 10.76 13.19 25.07
CA ALA A 77 9.32 13.36 24.89
C ALA A 77 8.70 14.07 26.10
N SER A 78 7.86 15.07 25.84
CA SER A 78 7.19 15.87 26.88
C SER A 78 5.71 15.54 27.07
N ASN A 79 5.15 14.65 26.24
CA ASN A 79 3.74 14.30 26.23
C ASN A 79 3.55 12.78 26.21
N ASN A 80 2.41 12.34 26.72
CA ASN A 80 2.03 10.93 26.61
C ASN A 80 1.80 10.54 25.15
N PHE A 81 2.34 9.40 24.77
CA PHE A 81 2.18 8.79 23.47
C PHE A 81 0.77 8.22 23.32
N THR A 82 0.14 8.50 22.18
CA THR A 82 -1.06 7.83 21.68
C THR A 82 -0.77 7.27 20.28
N THR A 83 -1.47 6.22 19.86
CA THR A 83 -1.25 5.58 18.55
C THR A 83 -1.67 6.46 17.38
N ALA A 84 -2.61 7.37 17.60
CA ALA A 84 -3.09 8.32 16.60
C ALA A 84 -3.55 9.64 17.27
N SER A 85 -3.67 10.71 16.48
CA SER A 85 -4.27 11.99 16.87
C SER A 85 -5.65 12.13 16.24
N VAL A 86 -6.69 12.20 17.08
CA VAL A 86 -8.07 12.42 16.63
C VAL A 86 -8.21 13.79 15.96
N GLN A 87 -7.49 14.80 16.43
CA GLN A 87 -7.53 16.15 15.86
C GLN A 87 -6.95 16.19 14.45
N THR A 88 -5.83 15.50 14.21
CA THR A 88 -5.27 15.37 12.86
C THR A 88 -6.21 14.60 11.95
N SER A 89 -6.74 13.46 12.41
CA SER A 89 -7.72 12.68 11.62
C SER A 89 -8.93 13.54 11.24
N MET A 90 -9.53 14.26 12.19
CA MET A 90 -10.66 15.16 11.90
C MET A 90 -10.29 16.27 10.92
N ALA A 91 -9.08 16.82 10.99
CA ALA A 91 -8.65 17.87 10.07
C ALA A 91 -8.62 17.36 8.62
N PHE A 92 -8.02 16.20 8.38
CA PHE A 92 -7.95 15.56 7.05
C PHE A 92 -9.33 15.12 6.55
N SER A 93 -10.14 14.47 7.39
CA SER A 93 -11.49 14.04 7.01
C SER A 93 -12.43 15.22 6.74
N SER A 94 -12.28 16.34 7.47
CA SER A 94 -13.12 17.53 7.24
C SER A 94 -12.91 18.19 5.87
N THR A 95 -11.75 17.94 5.25
CA THR A 95 -11.44 18.38 3.90
C THR A 95 -11.60 17.28 2.86
N GLY A 96 -11.85 16.03 3.27
CA GLY A 96 -11.94 14.87 2.39
C GLY A 96 -10.63 14.58 1.67
N ASP A 97 -9.50 14.74 2.37
CA ASP A 97 -8.16 14.68 1.77
C ASP A 97 -7.88 13.35 1.06
N ASP A 98 -8.40 12.24 1.58
CA ASP A 98 -8.26 10.92 0.95
C ASP A 98 -8.89 10.90 -0.47
N SER A 99 -10.14 11.35 -0.57
CA SER A 99 -10.82 11.57 -1.85
C SER A 99 -10.12 12.59 -2.76
N HIS A 100 -9.42 13.58 -2.20
CA HIS A 100 -8.72 14.61 -2.98
C HIS A 100 -7.49 14.10 -3.72
N THR A 101 -6.85 13.03 -3.21
CA THR A 101 -5.48 12.69 -3.60
C THR A 101 -5.37 11.51 -4.56
N GLY A 102 -6.43 10.72 -4.78
CA GLY A 102 -6.38 9.49 -5.59
C GLY A 102 -5.71 9.65 -6.97
N GLU A 103 -6.15 10.61 -7.80
CA GLU A 103 -5.51 10.88 -9.11
C GLU A 103 -4.15 11.58 -8.98
N LEU A 104 -3.92 12.32 -7.90
CA LEU A 104 -2.65 13.00 -7.65
C LEU A 104 -1.53 12.01 -7.31
N VAL A 105 -1.82 10.88 -6.67
CA VAL A 105 -0.82 9.88 -6.30
C VAL A 105 -0.19 9.23 -7.53
N THR A 106 -0.97 8.81 -8.53
CA THR A 106 -0.42 8.23 -9.78
C THR A 106 0.41 9.24 -10.57
N LYS A 107 -0.05 10.49 -10.65
CA LYS A 107 0.71 11.60 -11.26
C LYS A 107 2.02 11.88 -10.51
N SER A 108 2.00 11.80 -9.19
CA SER A 108 3.18 12.01 -8.35
C SER A 108 4.21 10.90 -8.55
N MET A 109 3.78 9.64 -8.59
CA MET A 109 4.65 8.51 -8.93
C MET A 109 5.25 8.66 -10.33
N ALA A 110 4.45 9.05 -11.33
CA ALA A 110 4.94 9.30 -12.69
C ALA A 110 5.99 10.43 -12.73
N SER A 111 5.77 11.51 -11.98
CA SER A 111 6.71 12.62 -11.85
C SER A 111 8.04 12.21 -11.21
N LEU A 112 8.01 11.34 -10.20
CA LEU A 112 9.22 10.78 -9.59
C LEU A 112 10.02 9.96 -10.60
N LEU A 113 9.36 9.11 -11.39
CA LEU A 113 10.02 8.31 -12.42
C LEU A 113 10.67 9.17 -13.51
N GLN A 114 10.04 10.29 -13.91
CA GLN A 114 10.63 11.25 -14.86
C GLN A 114 11.92 11.90 -14.31
N GLN A 115 12.05 11.98 -12.98
CA GLN A 115 13.23 12.48 -12.29
C GLN A 115 14.26 11.38 -11.99
N SER A 116 14.09 10.18 -12.57
CA SER A 116 14.94 9.02 -12.30
C SER A 116 14.96 8.61 -10.83
N VAL A 117 13.84 8.79 -10.13
CA VAL A 117 13.63 8.27 -8.78
C VAL A 117 12.91 6.93 -8.88
N THR A 118 13.52 5.88 -8.33
CA THR A 118 12.92 4.54 -8.28
C THR A 118 11.68 4.53 -7.38
N VAL A 119 10.59 3.94 -7.86
CA VAL A 119 9.31 3.83 -7.14
C VAL A 119 8.89 2.37 -7.10
N ALA A 120 8.77 1.82 -5.89
CA ALA A 120 8.55 0.39 -5.67
C ALA A 120 7.47 0.10 -4.60
N PRO A 121 6.19 0.42 -4.87
CA PRO A 121 5.07 0.02 -4.01
C PRO A 121 4.99 -1.49 -3.82
N PHE A 122 4.60 -1.90 -2.61
CA PHE A 122 4.20 -3.27 -2.31
C PHE A 122 2.95 -3.28 -1.45
N THR A 123 2.17 -4.35 -1.54
CA THR A 123 1.02 -4.60 -0.65
C THR A 123 0.89 -6.09 -0.31
N GLY A 124 0.30 -6.37 0.83
CA GLY A 124 -0.07 -7.71 1.27
C GLY A 124 -1.33 -8.20 0.58
N ASP A 125 -1.40 -9.49 0.31
CA ASP A 125 -2.52 -10.08 -0.43
C ASP A 125 -3.75 -10.48 0.41
N ALA A 126 -3.67 -10.30 1.72
CA ALA A 126 -4.80 -10.43 2.65
C ALA A 126 -5.35 -9.07 3.12
N ASP A 127 -4.73 -7.95 2.74
CA ASP A 127 -5.23 -6.60 3.02
C ASP A 127 -6.50 -6.33 2.19
N TYR A 128 -7.58 -5.90 2.82
CA TYR A 128 -8.79 -5.44 2.13
C TYR A 128 -8.74 -3.96 1.79
N ASP A 129 -8.34 -3.15 2.77
CA ASP A 129 -8.36 -1.70 2.70
C ASP A 129 -7.44 -1.21 1.56
N SER A 130 -6.18 -1.65 1.57
CA SER A 130 -5.19 -1.36 0.52
C SER A 130 -4.87 -2.60 -0.33
N ASN A 131 -5.92 -3.30 -0.77
CA ASN A 131 -5.81 -4.60 -1.43
C ASN A 131 -4.99 -4.62 -2.73
N MET A 132 -4.40 -5.79 -2.99
CA MET A 132 -3.62 -6.11 -4.19
C MET A 132 -4.33 -5.80 -5.51
N ILE A 133 -5.65 -6.04 -5.61
CA ILE A 133 -6.39 -5.86 -6.86
C ILE A 133 -6.46 -4.37 -7.22
N GLY A 134 -6.81 -3.52 -6.26
CA GLY A 134 -6.81 -2.07 -6.42
C GLY A 134 -5.41 -1.51 -6.66
N ALA A 135 -4.43 -1.96 -5.87
CA ALA A 135 -3.04 -1.52 -6.00
C ALA A 135 -2.44 -1.86 -7.37
N GLN A 136 -2.79 -3.01 -7.97
CA GLN A 136 -2.35 -3.36 -9.31
C GLN A 136 -2.94 -2.43 -10.38
N VAL A 137 -4.21 -2.03 -10.25
CA VAL A 137 -4.83 -1.04 -11.15
C VAL A 137 -4.15 0.33 -10.99
N VAL A 138 -3.87 0.76 -9.76
CA VAL A 138 -3.12 1.99 -9.48
C VAL A 138 -1.74 1.94 -10.13
N ALA A 139 -1.01 0.84 -9.99
CA ALA A 139 0.31 0.65 -10.60
C ALA A 139 0.26 0.74 -12.13
N ALA A 140 -0.77 0.17 -12.77
CA ALA A 140 -0.99 0.30 -14.20
C ALA A 140 -1.27 1.76 -14.64
N ASN A 141 -2.01 2.52 -13.81
CA ASN A 141 -2.37 3.90 -14.07
C ASN A 141 -1.23 4.91 -13.87
N VAL A 142 -0.09 4.50 -13.28
CA VAL A 142 1.12 5.35 -13.22
C VAL A 142 1.65 5.67 -14.62
N GLY A 143 1.44 4.78 -15.60
CA GLY A 143 1.91 5.00 -16.97
C GLY A 143 3.44 4.91 -17.10
N ALA A 144 4.10 4.11 -16.26
CA ALA A 144 5.54 3.88 -16.34
C ALA A 144 5.94 3.28 -17.70
N ALA A 145 7.11 3.70 -18.21
CA ALA A 145 7.64 3.18 -19.48
C ALA A 145 7.79 1.66 -19.43
N ASN A 146 7.44 0.98 -20.53
CA ASN A 146 7.54 -0.47 -20.69
C ASN A 146 6.70 -1.31 -19.71
N TRP A 147 5.86 -0.70 -18.86
CA TRP A 147 5.04 -1.41 -17.87
C TRP A 147 4.13 -2.48 -18.47
N ALA A 148 3.51 -2.18 -19.61
CA ALA A 148 2.63 -3.09 -20.33
C ALA A 148 3.37 -4.33 -20.89
N MET A 149 4.70 -4.27 -21.03
CA MET A 149 5.53 -5.40 -21.45
C MET A 149 6.06 -6.22 -20.28
N ALA A 150 6.02 -5.67 -19.06
CA ALA A 150 6.45 -6.37 -17.86
C ALA A 150 5.40 -7.39 -17.40
N GLY A 151 5.87 -8.48 -16.81
CA GLY A 151 5.03 -9.48 -16.15
C GLY A 151 5.53 -9.83 -14.75
N PHE A 152 4.67 -10.43 -13.93
CA PHE A 152 5.01 -10.88 -12.59
C PHE A 152 5.99 -12.04 -12.62
N VAL A 153 6.99 -11.97 -11.74
CA VAL A 153 7.97 -13.03 -11.48
C VAL A 153 8.13 -13.21 -9.97
N ASN A 154 8.57 -14.40 -9.55
CA ASN A 154 8.80 -14.68 -8.14
C ASN A 154 9.77 -13.70 -7.50
N LEU A 155 9.45 -13.25 -6.29
CA LEU A 155 10.35 -12.50 -5.43
C LEU A 155 11.25 -13.48 -4.68
N SER A 156 12.53 -13.56 -5.02
CA SER A 156 13.51 -14.37 -4.30
C SER A 156 14.14 -13.54 -3.19
N ALA A 157 13.42 -13.31 -2.09
CA ALA A 157 13.87 -12.42 -1.02
C ALA A 157 14.19 -13.12 0.32
N ASN A 158 13.50 -14.22 0.66
CA ASN A 158 13.73 -14.86 1.94
C ASN A 158 14.96 -15.79 1.89
N SER A 159 15.73 -15.77 2.98
CA SER A 159 16.97 -16.54 3.16
C SER A 159 16.74 -18.04 3.29
N ASP A 160 15.54 -18.45 3.71
CA ASP A 160 15.10 -19.84 3.80
C ASP A 160 14.67 -20.44 2.45
N GLY A 161 14.71 -19.64 1.37
CA GLY A 161 14.33 -20.05 0.03
C GLY A 161 12.82 -20.04 -0.23
N GLN A 162 11.99 -19.63 0.74
CA GLN A 162 10.57 -19.42 0.50
C GLN A 162 10.36 -18.22 -0.44
N ILE A 163 9.33 -18.31 -1.27
CA ILE A 163 8.92 -17.21 -2.15
C ILE A 163 7.87 -16.39 -1.39
N PRO A 164 8.20 -15.19 -0.87
CA PRO A 164 7.29 -14.38 -0.07
C PRO A 164 6.35 -13.52 -0.91
N GLY A 165 6.40 -13.64 -2.24
CA GLY A 165 5.63 -12.78 -3.13
C GLY A 165 6.02 -12.88 -4.60
N GLU A 166 5.42 -12.01 -5.39
CA GLU A 166 5.74 -11.80 -6.80
C GLU A 166 5.84 -10.31 -7.12
N THR A 167 6.71 -9.97 -8.07
CA THR A 167 6.94 -8.59 -8.47
C THR A 167 6.88 -8.43 -9.97
N LYS A 168 6.30 -7.32 -10.42
CA LYS A 168 6.33 -6.86 -11.80
C LYS A 168 7.14 -5.58 -11.85
N GLN A 169 8.14 -5.51 -12.72
CA GLN A 169 9.06 -4.38 -12.76
C GLN A 169 9.39 -3.98 -14.20
N ALA A 170 9.41 -2.67 -14.45
CA ALA A 170 9.89 -2.05 -15.68
C ALA A 170 10.77 -0.84 -15.31
N ASP A 171 12.05 -0.92 -15.65
CA ASP A 171 13.09 0.05 -15.29
C ASP A 171 13.00 0.44 -13.79
N GLY A 172 12.84 1.73 -13.49
CA GLY A 172 12.75 2.25 -12.12
C GLY A 172 11.38 2.11 -11.44
N PHE A 173 10.41 1.46 -12.07
CA PHE A 173 9.08 1.24 -11.48
C PHE A 173 8.80 -0.25 -11.25
N SER A 174 8.38 -0.60 -10.03
CA SER A 174 7.91 -1.95 -9.73
C SER A 174 6.63 -1.94 -8.90
N PHE A 175 5.91 -3.04 -8.93
CA PHE A 175 4.85 -3.33 -7.98
C PHE A 175 5.01 -4.76 -7.47
N THR A 176 4.93 -4.94 -6.16
CA THR A 176 5.13 -6.22 -5.50
C THR A 176 3.90 -6.64 -4.69
N ARG A 177 3.42 -7.86 -4.95
CA ARG A 177 2.48 -8.57 -4.10
C ARG A 177 3.26 -9.36 -3.07
N LEU A 178 3.00 -9.18 -1.78
CA LEU A 178 3.51 -10.03 -0.72
C LEU A 178 2.44 -11.08 -0.35
N TYR A 179 2.85 -12.34 -0.37
CA TYR A 179 1.98 -13.46 -0.02
C TYR A 179 1.81 -13.58 1.49
N TYR A 180 0.63 -14.03 1.91
CA TYR A 180 0.28 -14.30 3.29
C TYR A 180 0.43 -13.08 4.22
N ALA A 181 0.27 -11.87 3.67
CA ALA A 181 0.51 -10.61 4.36
C ALA A 181 -0.75 -9.73 4.33
N GLY A 182 -1.07 -9.07 5.43
CA GLY A 182 -2.12 -8.05 5.51
C GLY A 182 -1.56 -6.64 5.30
N HIS A 183 -2.27 -5.64 5.82
CA HIS A 183 -1.97 -4.21 5.76
C HIS A 183 -0.58 -3.89 6.33
N PHE A 184 -0.24 -4.53 7.45
CA PHE A 184 1.10 -4.45 8.03
C PHE A 184 2.06 -5.42 7.32
N SER A 185 2.19 -5.33 6.00
CA SER A 185 2.88 -6.36 5.20
C SER A 185 4.35 -6.51 5.58
N ALA A 186 5.01 -5.43 5.99
CA ALA A 186 6.39 -5.48 6.49
C ALA A 186 6.51 -6.19 7.86
N PHE A 187 5.46 -6.21 8.66
CA PHE A 187 5.41 -7.02 9.88
C PHE A 187 5.19 -8.50 9.54
N ASN A 188 4.33 -8.81 8.56
CA ASN A 188 4.06 -10.19 8.15
C ASN A 188 5.24 -10.83 7.38
N GLN A 189 5.91 -10.05 6.52
CA GLN A 189 7.01 -10.48 5.65
C GLN A 189 8.25 -9.57 5.85
N PRO A 190 8.89 -9.57 7.03
CA PRO A 190 9.93 -8.61 7.38
C PRO A 190 11.21 -8.76 6.55
N GLU A 191 11.62 -10.00 6.25
CA GLU A 191 12.79 -10.21 5.40
C GLU A 191 12.52 -9.71 3.97
N ALA A 192 11.36 -10.04 3.40
CA ALA A 192 10.99 -9.59 2.06
C ALA A 192 10.94 -8.06 1.96
N ALA A 193 10.29 -7.38 2.91
CA ALA A 193 10.20 -5.93 2.95
C ALA A 193 11.60 -5.27 3.06
N LEU A 194 12.47 -5.81 3.91
CA LEU A 194 13.86 -5.35 4.02
C LEU A 194 14.62 -5.52 2.69
N ARG A 195 14.48 -6.67 2.02
CA ARG A 195 15.14 -6.90 0.73
C ARG A 195 14.63 -5.98 -0.36
N ILE A 196 13.33 -5.71 -0.43
CA ILE A 196 12.77 -4.73 -1.37
C ILE A 196 13.43 -3.38 -1.13
N GLN A 197 13.48 -2.90 0.12
CA GLN A 197 14.11 -1.62 0.46
C GLN A 197 15.61 -1.59 0.10
N GLU A 198 16.37 -2.62 0.46
CA GLU A 198 17.80 -2.71 0.13
C GLU A 198 18.04 -2.69 -1.39
N ARG A 199 17.17 -3.35 -2.17
CA ARG A 199 17.28 -3.44 -3.63
C ARG A 199 16.93 -2.13 -4.30
N VAL A 200 15.94 -1.40 -3.80
CA VAL A 200 15.64 -0.02 -4.22
C VAL A 200 16.84 0.89 -3.98
N ILE A 201 17.44 0.85 -2.78
CA ILE A 201 18.60 1.70 -2.44
C ILE A 201 19.83 1.36 -3.30
N LYS A 202 20.01 0.09 -3.67
CA LYS A 202 21.14 -0.39 -4.48
C LYS A 202 20.90 -0.26 -5.99
N ASP A 203 19.73 0.20 -6.41
CA ASP A 203 19.29 0.24 -7.81
C ASP A 203 19.51 -1.11 -8.52
N VAL A 204 18.98 -2.18 -7.94
CA VAL A 204 18.98 -3.54 -8.54
C VAL A 204 17.55 -4.06 -8.68
N ASP A 205 17.35 -5.10 -9.49
CA ASP A 205 16.03 -5.66 -9.73
C ASP A 205 15.40 -6.17 -8.41
N ILE A 206 14.11 -5.92 -8.25
CA ILE A 206 13.39 -6.25 -7.03
C ILE A 206 13.25 -7.76 -6.88
N ALA A 207 13.14 -8.52 -7.97
CA ALA A 207 12.92 -9.96 -7.94
C ALA A 207 14.07 -10.72 -7.27
N THR A 208 15.31 -10.44 -7.69
CA THR A 208 16.50 -11.22 -7.33
C THR A 208 17.59 -10.37 -6.67
N GLY A 209 17.64 -9.08 -6.96
CA GLY A 209 18.69 -8.17 -6.50
C GLY A 209 20.04 -8.38 -7.18
N MET A 210 20.07 -9.00 -8.37
CA MET A 210 21.29 -9.38 -9.07
C MET A 210 21.58 -8.52 -10.29
N THR A 211 20.55 -7.93 -10.88
CA THR A 211 20.61 -7.15 -12.11
C THR A 211 20.58 -5.67 -11.77
N PRO A 212 21.65 -4.90 -12.06
CA PRO A 212 21.62 -3.45 -11.91
C PRO A 212 20.51 -2.84 -12.77
N MET A 213 19.61 -2.11 -12.14
CA MET A 213 18.57 -1.35 -12.79
C MET A 213 19.11 0.04 -13.13
N ALA A 214 18.76 0.55 -14.30
CA ALA A 214 19.04 1.92 -14.67
C ALA A 214 17.93 2.41 -15.58
N PHE A 215 17.50 3.65 -15.37
CA PHE A 215 16.51 4.29 -16.21
C PHE A 215 16.96 4.29 -17.68
N GLY A 216 16.04 3.93 -18.58
CA GLY A 216 16.26 3.94 -20.03
C GLY A 216 16.98 2.72 -20.60
N LYS A 217 17.31 1.69 -19.79
CA LYS A 217 17.85 0.43 -20.30
C LYS A 217 16.77 -0.51 -20.87
N ASN A 218 15.50 -0.16 -20.73
CA ASN A 218 14.35 -0.96 -21.15
C ASN A 218 14.38 -2.37 -20.54
N LEU A 219 14.75 -2.45 -19.26
CA LEU A 219 14.77 -3.71 -18.51
C LEU A 219 13.38 -3.93 -17.90
N PHE A 220 12.78 -5.10 -18.17
CA PHE A 220 11.50 -5.46 -17.60
C PHE A 220 11.42 -6.96 -17.33
N THR A 221 10.68 -7.32 -16.28
CA THR A 221 10.43 -8.71 -15.90
C THR A 221 9.53 -9.40 -16.93
N LYS A 222 9.69 -10.72 -17.12
CA LYS A 222 8.90 -11.50 -18.08
C LYS A 222 8.11 -12.59 -17.37
N GLY A 223 6.79 -12.48 -17.42
CA GLY A 223 5.86 -13.42 -16.81
C GLY A 223 4.41 -13.06 -17.10
N PRO A 224 3.44 -13.59 -16.36
CA PRO A 224 2.03 -13.23 -16.51
C PRO A 224 1.79 -11.73 -16.29
N LEU A 225 0.86 -11.14 -17.03
CA LEU A 225 0.53 -9.71 -16.87
C LEU A 225 -0.15 -9.41 -15.52
N GLU A 226 -0.84 -10.42 -15.00
CA GLU A 226 -1.65 -10.40 -13.80
C GLU A 226 -1.12 -11.44 -12.81
N SER A 227 -1.13 -11.10 -11.53
CA SER A 227 -0.79 -12.01 -10.44
C SER A 227 -1.95 -13.02 -10.27
N THR A 228 -1.68 -14.31 -10.41
CA THR A 228 -2.72 -15.37 -10.30
C THR A 228 -2.68 -16.14 -8.98
N PHE A 229 -1.80 -15.77 -8.04
CA PHE A 229 -1.66 -16.49 -6.78
C PHE A 229 -2.97 -16.52 -6.00
N ARG A 230 -3.31 -17.72 -5.49
CA ARG A 230 -4.42 -17.96 -4.57
C ARG A 230 -3.88 -18.75 -3.39
N GLU A 231 -4.17 -18.27 -2.19
CA GLU A 231 -3.84 -19.00 -0.97
C GLU A 231 -4.47 -20.41 -1.01
N GLY A 232 -3.64 -21.44 -0.84
CA GLY A 232 -4.06 -22.86 -0.86
C GLY A 232 -4.20 -23.52 -2.24
N SER A 233 -3.69 -22.88 -3.31
CA SER A 233 -3.55 -23.50 -4.64
C SER A 233 -2.26 -24.30 -4.83
#